data_AF-A0A919YAN9-F1
#
_entry.id   AF-A0A919YAN9-F1
#
_cell.length_a   1.000
_cell.length_b   1.000
_cell.length_c   1.000
_cell.angle_alpha   90.00
_cell.angle_beta   90.00
_cell.angle_gamma   90.00
#
_symmetry.space_group_name_H-M   'P 1'
#
loop_
_entity.id
_entity.type
_entity.pdbx_description
1 polymer ?
#
loop_
_entity_poly.entity_id
_entity_poly.type
_entity_poly.pdbx_seq_one_letter_code
_entity_poly.pdbx_strand_id
1 'polypeptide(L)' 'MPLDDGGTNSYDNLVLIKNDPYHKVITNAQMNATRGLKPGESKTMNWPIPDGFVYPKKPK' A
#
# COMPACT_ATOMS: atom_id res chain seq x y z
N MET A 1 -3.28 5.80 15.19
CA MET A 1 -3.49 4.41 14.72
C MET A 1 -2.14 3.72 14.70
N PRO A 2 -1.99 2.54 15.32
CA PRO A 2 -0.70 1.84 15.33
C PRO A 2 -0.44 1.21 13.96
N LEU A 3 0.80 1.33 13.49
CA LEU A 3 1.30 0.71 12.27
C LEU A 3 2.09 -0.53 12.67
N ASP A 4 1.74 -1.68 12.08
CA ASP A 4 2.32 -3.00 12.42
C ASP A 4 3.74 -3.20 11.86
N ASP A 5 4.22 -2.29 10.99
CA ASP A 5 5.43 -2.52 10.19
C ASP A 5 6.28 -1.25 9.95
N GLY A 6 6.36 -0.34 10.93
CA GLY A 6 7.28 0.80 10.90
C GLY A 6 6.98 1.89 9.85
N GLY A 7 5.84 1.82 9.15
CA GLY A 7 5.39 2.85 8.22
C GLY A 7 4.96 4.15 8.91
N THR A 8 4.63 5.18 8.12
CA THR A 8 3.99 6.42 8.58
C THR A 8 2.65 6.60 7.87
N ASN A 9 1.58 6.85 8.63
CA ASN A 9 0.27 7.24 8.10
C ASN A 9 0.24 8.75 7.86
N SER A 10 1.11 9.24 6.99
CA SER A 10 1.18 10.67 6.70
C SER A 10 0.25 11.01 5.54
N TYR A 11 -0.54 12.07 5.64
CA TYR A 11 -1.52 12.38 4.58
C TYR A 11 -0.87 12.59 3.21
N ASP A 12 0.38 13.03 3.17
CA ASP A 12 1.15 13.18 1.94
C ASP A 12 1.59 11.87 1.27
N ASN A 13 1.49 10.72 1.96
CA ASN A 13 1.84 9.39 1.44
C ASN A 13 0.65 8.43 1.29
N LEU A 14 -0.58 8.93 1.43
CA LEU A 14 -1.82 8.15 1.30
C LEU A 14 -2.54 8.45 -0.01
N VAL A 15 -2.94 7.39 -0.72
CA VAL A 15 -3.77 7.47 -1.92
C VAL A 15 -5.17 6.89 -1.64
N LEU A 16 -6.21 7.63 -2.04
CA LEU A 16 -7.58 7.12 -1.94
C LEU A 16 -7.89 6.21 -3.13
N ILE A 17 -8.21 4.94 -2.85
CA ILE A 17 -8.48 3.93 -3.87
C ILE A 17 -9.88 3.36 -3.66
N LYS A 18 -10.63 3.14 -4.75
CA LYS A 18 -11.92 2.44 -4.69
C LYS A 18 -11.70 0.98 -4.28
N ASN A 19 -12.45 0.53 -3.27
CA ASN A 19 -12.29 -0.78 -2.65
C ASN A 19 -12.37 -1.94 -3.67
N ASP A 20 -13.43 -1.98 -4.48
CA ASP A 20 -13.64 -2.99 -5.52
C ASP A 20 -13.63 -2.35 -6.93
N PRO A 21 -12.79 -2.81 -7.88
CA PRO A 21 -11.87 -3.97 -7.77
C PRO A 21 -10.44 -3.62 -7.32
N TYR A 22 -10.09 -2.33 -7.28
CA TYR A 22 -8.69 -1.90 -7.33
C TYR A 22 -7.89 -2.20 -6.06
N HIS A 23 -8.43 -1.86 -4.88
CA HIS A 23 -7.73 -2.14 -3.62
C HIS A 23 -7.50 -3.66 -3.44
N LYS A 24 -8.51 -4.47 -3.78
CA LYS A 24 -8.42 -5.93 -3.72
C LYS A 24 -7.30 -6.50 -4.60
N VAL A 25 -7.08 -5.95 -5.78
CA VAL A 25 -5.97 -6.36 -6.68
C VAL A 25 -4.61 -6.09 -6.03
N ILE A 26 -4.42 -4.93 -5.41
CA ILE A 26 -3.16 -4.57 -4.73
C ILE A 26 -2.89 -5.50 -3.54
N THR A 27 -3.89 -5.74 -2.69
CA THR A 27 -3.76 -6.67 -1.55
C THR A 27 -3.40 -8.08 -2.00
N ASN A 28 -4.05 -8.58 -3.07
CA ASN A 28 -3.77 -9.91 -3.60
C ASN A 28 -2.35 -10.00 -4.21
N ALA A 29 -1.90 -8.95 -4.90
CA ALA A 29 -0.53 -8.88 -5.40
C ALA A 29 0.47 -8.93 -4.24
N GLN A 30 0.19 -8.25 -3.12
CA GLN A 30 1.11 -8.18 -1.98
C GLN A 30 1.20 -9.55 -1.31
N MET A 31 0.04 -10.16 -1.06
CA MET A 31 -0.05 -11.51 -0.51
C MET A 31 0.73 -12.51 -1.37
N ASN A 32 0.59 -12.46 -2.70
CA ASN A 32 1.32 -13.34 -3.60
C ASN A 32 2.83 -13.05 -3.62
N ALA A 33 3.23 -11.78 -3.53
CA ALA A 33 4.63 -11.38 -3.56
C ALA A 33 5.41 -11.78 -2.29
N THR A 34 4.74 -11.74 -1.12
CA THR A 34 5.31 -12.07 0.19
C THR A 34 5.09 -13.53 0.61
N ARG A 35 4.29 -14.29 -0.15
CA ARG A 35 3.98 -15.68 0.16
C ARG A 35 5.26 -16.51 0.31
N GLY A 36 5.41 -17.13 1.49
CA GLY A 36 6.53 -18.03 1.78
C GLY A 36 7.78 -17.33 2.34
N LEU A 37 7.77 -16.01 2.51
CA LEU A 37 8.83 -15.31 3.26
C LEU A 37 8.81 -15.76 4.72
N LYS A 38 9.98 -16.07 5.26
CA LYS A 38 10.16 -16.40 6.68
C LYS A 38 10.47 -15.14 7.49
N PRO A 39 10.29 -15.16 8.83
CA PRO A 39 10.71 -14.06 9.69
C PRO A 39 12.19 -13.71 9.48
N GLY A 40 12.47 -12.43 9.23
CA GLY A 40 13.82 -11.92 8.96
C GLY A 40 14.24 -11.95 7.48
N GLU A 41 13.47 -12.59 6.60
CA GLU A 41 13.71 -12.51 5.16
C GLU A 41 13.11 -11.22 4.58
N SER A 42 13.77 -10.69 3.55
CA SER A 42 13.34 -9.48 2.86
C SER A 42 13.43 -9.70 1.35
N LYS A 43 12.53 -9.05 0.62
CA LYS A 43 12.47 -9.13 -0.84
C LYS A 43 12.33 -7.73 -1.43
N THR A 44 13.28 -7.37 -2.29
CA THR A 44 13.21 -6.12 -3.05
C THR A 44 12.51 -6.39 -4.37
N MET A 45 11.52 -5.57 -4.72
CA MET A 45 10.83 -5.67 -6.00
C MET A 45 10.30 -4.29 -6.43
N ASN A 46 10.03 -4.15 -7.72
CA ASN A 46 9.28 -3.01 -8.23
C ASN A 46 7.81 -3.18 -7.83
N TRP A 47 7.35 -2.31 -6.93
CA TRP A 47 5.96 -2.30 -6.46
C TRP A 47 5.13 -1.32 -7.31
N PRO A 48 3.99 -1.73 -7.88
CA PRO A 48 3.15 -0.82 -8.65
C PRO A 48 2.52 0.20 -7.70
N ILE A 49 2.93 1.45 -7.81
CA ILE A 49 2.28 2.57 -7.14
C ILE A 49 1.12 3.03 -8.02
N PRO A 50 -0.14 2.93 -7.57
CA PRO A 50 -1.27 3.37 -8.36
C PRO A 50 -1.24 4.89 -8.54
N ASP A 51 -1.57 5.34 -9.75
CA ASP A 51 -1.84 6.74 -10.01
C ASP A 51 -3.05 7.17 -9.19
N GLY A 52 -2.91 8.19 -8.34
CA GLY A 52 -4.03 8.63 -7.54
C GLY A 52 -3.80 9.95 -6.82
N PHE A 53 -4.90 10.46 -6.25
CA PHE A 53 -4.89 11.70 -5.50
C PHE A 53 -4.36 11.43 -4.09
N VAL A 54 -3.32 12.16 -3.70
CA VAL A 54 -2.91 12.29 -2.30
C VAL A 54 -4.08 12.91 -1.52
N TYR A 55 -4.58 12.20 -0.51
CA TYR A 55 -5.71 12.67 0.31
C TYR A 55 -5.21 13.50 1.50
N PRO A 56 -5.87 14.62 1.84
CA PRO A 56 -7.05 15.18 1.20
C PRO A 56 -6.72 15.96 -0.07
N LYS A 57 -7.66 15.96 -1.01
CA LYS A 57 -7.66 16.90 -2.14
C LYS A 57 -7.53 18.30 -1.53
N LYS A 58 -6.50 19.07 -1.92
CA LYS A 58 -6.35 20.45 -1.45
C LYS A 58 -7.70 21.16 -1.61
N PRO A 59 -8.21 21.86 -0.57
CA PRO A 59 -9.46 22.62 -0.71
C PRO A 59 -9.33 23.55 -1.93
N LYS A 60 -10.38 23.55 -2.76
CA LYS A 60 -10.49 24.42 -3.93
C LYS A 60 -10.42 25.89 -3.53
#